data_AF-A0A818TQD2-F1
#
_entry.id   AF-A0A818TQD2-F1
#
_cell.length_a   1.000
_cell.length_b   1.000
_cell.length_c   1.000
_cell.angle_alpha   90.00
_cell.angle_beta   90.00
_cell.angle_gamma   90.00
#
_symmetry.space_group_name_H-M   'P 1'
#
loop_
_entity.id
_entity.type
_entity.pdbx_description
1 polymer ?
#
loop_
_entity_poly.entity_id
_entity_poly.type
_entity_poly.pdbx_seq_one_letter_code
_entity_poly.pdbx_strand_id
1 'polypeptide(L)'
;MAWPNSSFMPHAVDISNNFGVIVGFIQNDPQKRVQYSPIIYLLNFLPSNRHPIVVNHYIPFATSGTWQDLLSNSDADTYSAKYDMSISINRYGDVLVGMQHINRVFLFSVNISNPIQLTYISRNTNGRSLGNGKSVAWLDNGNMAAILVNTYSLSYQWLSSQIYFYDMQSSIYNSNSTPLSIFPNYHQLLPENFSPIFLNMISSSISLTLMDSSGNLLIFNPTPPGFYPSIPATGSVPFITFPESCPLGMYKNQTGINDCILCPTGTKNSGNATVQCTPCASGAFCPLGSVSETSQSALKIIEQVIAYPKSSDTTIFDEILIQNMFHIGSGHCLLISPLFWTLIVAGLAILVVISMGILKFFIRHHTCTQIRKRVQWIFKKTDLIGEGELWVGEMPKKGPCTDITCDDGIKELYECHCCSRLICINHLIQHIETTKQNKRRLDSLRNELNTVVNTLELIVEEKLFTIRREQNLIEQAKKFLDISSTPIDELQNIFEQINQTIASNRSGKNKIR
;
A
#
# COMPACT_ATOMS: atom_id res chain seq x y z
N MET A 1 1.97 33.12 -18.13
CA MET A 1 2.62 32.05 -18.92
C MET A 1 1.51 31.35 -19.68
N ALA A 2 1.31 31.64 -20.97
CA ALA A 2 0.37 30.89 -21.78
C ALA A 2 1.18 29.75 -22.41
N TRP A 3 0.90 28.51 -21.98
CA TRP A 3 1.50 27.34 -22.62
C TRP A 3 1.12 27.35 -24.11
N PRO A 4 2.04 26.97 -25.02
CA PRO A 4 1.78 27.06 -26.47
C PRO A 4 0.53 26.30 -26.91
N ASN A 5 0.09 25.30 -26.13
CA ASN A 5 -1.14 24.57 -26.32
C ASN A 5 -1.83 24.35 -24.96
N SER A 6 -3.16 24.32 -24.96
CA SER A 6 -4.03 23.95 -23.82
C SER A 6 -3.88 22.49 -23.38
N SER A 7 -2.80 21.81 -23.77
CA SER A 7 -2.60 20.37 -23.63
C SER A 7 -1.60 19.98 -22.54
N PHE A 8 -0.90 20.93 -21.92
CA PHE A 8 0.05 20.65 -20.83
C PHE A 8 -0.57 20.94 -19.45
N MET A 9 -0.47 19.97 -18.56
CA MET A 9 -1.04 19.98 -17.22
C MET A 9 0.10 19.90 -16.19
N PRO A 10 0.56 21.05 -15.67
CA PRO A 10 1.68 21.09 -14.73
C PRO A 10 1.31 20.40 -13.41
N HIS A 11 2.25 19.66 -12.84
CA HIS A 11 2.07 18.96 -11.56
C HIS A 11 3.08 19.40 -10.51
N ALA A 12 4.35 19.57 -10.89
CA ALA A 12 5.38 20.10 -10.00
C ALA A 12 6.35 20.98 -10.77
N VAL A 13 6.93 21.95 -10.05
CA VAL A 13 7.94 22.87 -10.57
C VAL A 13 8.98 23.10 -9.48
N ASP A 14 10.23 23.15 -9.87
CA ASP A 14 11.31 23.64 -9.02
C ASP A 14 12.23 24.57 -9.84
N ILE A 15 12.79 25.57 -9.16
CA ILE A 15 13.43 26.72 -9.78
C ILE A 15 14.79 26.95 -9.12
N SER A 16 15.84 26.92 -9.92
CA SER A 16 17.17 27.40 -9.57
C SER A 16 17.38 28.83 -10.08
N ASN A 17 18.54 29.42 -9.80
CA ASN A 17 18.85 30.81 -10.19
C ASN A 17 18.80 31.04 -11.70
N ASN A 18 19.24 30.06 -12.50
CA ASN A 18 19.43 30.23 -13.95
C ASN A 18 18.52 29.32 -14.80
N PHE A 19 17.92 28.30 -14.19
CA PHE A 19 17.06 27.34 -14.89
C PHE A 19 15.99 26.80 -13.95
N GLY A 20 14.91 26.30 -14.52
CA GLY A 20 13.84 25.63 -13.78
C GLY A 20 13.49 24.32 -14.45
N VAL A 21 12.92 23.40 -13.69
CA VAL A 21 12.38 22.16 -14.21
C VAL A 21 10.91 22.11 -13.85
N ILE A 22 10.08 21.76 -14.83
CA ILE A 22 8.65 21.59 -14.64
C ILE A 22 8.22 20.25 -15.21
N VAL A 23 7.37 19.55 -14.47
CA VAL A 23 6.86 18.24 -14.83
C VAL A 23 5.35 18.26 -14.82
N GLY A 24 4.76 17.41 -15.65
CA GLY A 24 3.32 17.31 -15.77
C GLY A 24 2.94 16.31 -16.86
N PHE A 25 1.71 16.42 -17.31
CA PHE A 25 1.19 15.60 -18.40
C PHE A 25 0.98 16.42 -19.66
N ILE A 26 1.24 15.82 -20.81
CA ILE A 26 0.83 16.34 -22.10
C ILE A 26 -0.27 15.46 -22.70
N GLN A 27 -1.33 16.08 -23.20
CA GLN A 27 -2.39 15.39 -23.93
C GLN A 27 -1.83 14.84 -25.25
N ASN A 28 -2.00 13.54 -25.45
CA ASN A 28 -1.69 12.84 -26.68
C ASN A 28 -2.83 12.99 -27.70
N ASP A 29 -2.57 12.55 -28.93
CA ASP A 29 -3.61 12.40 -29.95
C ASP A 29 -4.78 11.54 -29.40
N PRO A 30 -6.05 11.99 -29.54
CA PRO A 30 -7.22 11.25 -29.07
C PRO A 30 -7.37 9.85 -29.67
N GLN A 31 -6.68 9.53 -30.77
CA GLN A 31 -6.66 8.18 -31.35
C GLN A 31 -5.71 7.21 -30.63
N LYS A 32 -4.83 7.69 -29.74
CA LYS A 32 -3.93 6.83 -28.96
C LYS A 32 -4.65 6.23 -27.75
N ARG A 33 -4.32 4.98 -27.40
CA ARG A 33 -4.84 4.31 -26.20
C ARG A 33 -4.51 5.05 -24.90
N VAL A 34 -3.33 5.66 -24.83
CA VAL A 34 -2.90 6.49 -23.70
C VAL A 34 -3.21 7.93 -24.04
N GLN A 35 -4.17 8.53 -23.33
CA GLN A 35 -4.60 9.91 -23.59
C GLN A 35 -3.61 10.96 -23.10
N TYR A 36 -2.83 10.67 -22.05
CA TYR A 36 -1.87 11.61 -21.47
C TYR A 36 -0.51 10.95 -21.21
N SER A 37 0.57 11.63 -21.61
CA SER A 37 1.95 11.18 -21.37
C SER A 37 2.63 12.06 -20.33
N PRO A 38 3.39 11.50 -19.36
CA PRO A 38 4.21 12.31 -18.48
C PRO A 38 5.34 12.98 -19.29
N ILE A 39 5.70 14.21 -18.92
CA ILE A 39 6.75 14.97 -19.57
C ILE A 39 7.51 15.81 -18.54
N ILE A 40 8.81 15.95 -18.77
CA ILE A 40 9.73 16.79 -17.99
C ILE A 40 10.24 17.86 -18.93
N TYR A 41 10.09 19.13 -18.58
CA TYR A 41 10.60 20.26 -19.33
C TYR A 41 11.72 20.96 -18.56
N LEU A 42 12.81 21.27 -19.27
CA LEU A 42 13.86 22.16 -18.79
C LEU A 42 13.58 23.57 -19.31
N LEU A 43 13.51 24.53 -18.38
CA LEU A 43 13.34 25.95 -18.63
C LEU A 43 14.66 26.68 -18.40
N ASN A 44 15.02 27.58 -19.31
CA ASN A 44 16.18 28.45 -19.14
C ASN A 44 15.72 29.90 -18.90
N PHE A 45 16.28 30.54 -17.87
CA PHE A 45 16.07 31.94 -17.51
C PHE A 45 17.26 32.77 -17.98
N LEU A 46 17.39 32.99 -19.29
CA LEU A 46 18.42 33.92 -19.78
C LEU A 46 18.08 35.35 -19.33
N PRO A 47 19.04 36.12 -18.77
CA PRO A 47 18.81 37.51 -18.34
C PRO A 47 18.30 38.41 -19.47
N SER A 48 18.63 38.07 -20.72
CA SER A 48 18.20 38.78 -21.92
C SER A 48 16.73 38.52 -22.30
N ASN A 49 16.13 37.45 -21.79
CA ASN A 49 14.77 37.05 -22.15
C ASN A 49 13.78 37.52 -21.09
N ARG A 50 12.71 38.19 -21.53
CA ARG A 50 11.60 38.58 -20.63
C ARG A 50 10.76 37.39 -20.15
N HIS A 51 10.90 36.24 -20.81
CA HIS A 51 10.15 35.03 -20.52
C HIS A 51 11.05 33.79 -20.53
N PRO A 52 10.83 32.83 -19.62
CA PRO A 52 11.49 31.52 -19.69
C PRO A 52 11.18 30.79 -20.98
N ILE A 53 12.18 30.09 -21.50
CA ILE A 53 12.07 29.29 -22.73
C ILE A 53 12.30 27.82 -22.38
N VAL A 54 11.45 26.95 -22.92
CA VAL A 54 11.68 25.49 -22.89
C VAL A 54 12.85 25.17 -23.81
N VAL A 55 13.94 24.67 -23.25
CA VAL A 55 15.17 24.35 -23.98
C VAL A 55 15.38 22.85 -24.20
N ASN A 56 14.76 22.03 -23.35
CA ASN A 56 14.85 20.57 -23.45
C ASN A 56 13.59 19.92 -22.88
N HIS A 57 13.35 18.67 -23.27
CA HIS A 57 12.28 17.86 -22.70
C HIS A 57 12.66 16.38 -22.64
N TYR A 58 12.06 15.66 -21.71
CA TYR A 58 12.19 14.22 -21.58
C TYR A 58 10.82 13.58 -21.33
N ILE A 59 10.50 12.52 -22.08
CA ILE A 59 9.24 11.77 -21.94
C ILE A 59 9.58 10.40 -21.34
N PRO A 60 9.22 10.15 -20.06
CA PRO A 60 9.40 8.85 -19.45
C PRO A 60 8.44 7.81 -20.03
N PHE A 61 8.92 6.58 -20.20
CA PHE A 61 8.11 5.43 -20.60
C PHE A 61 7.86 4.50 -19.42
N ALA A 62 6.66 3.93 -19.31
CA ALA A 62 6.37 2.88 -18.35
C ALA A 62 7.22 1.62 -18.61
N THR A 63 7.35 0.72 -17.62
CA THR A 63 8.01 -0.58 -17.87
C THR A 63 7.08 -1.45 -18.70
N SER A 64 7.50 -1.89 -19.88
CA SER A 64 6.67 -2.76 -20.71
C SER A 64 6.23 -4.02 -19.96
N GLY A 65 4.96 -4.42 -20.16
CA GLY A 65 4.41 -5.64 -19.56
C GLY A 65 4.22 -5.58 -18.04
N THR A 66 4.15 -4.38 -17.48
CA THR A 66 3.78 -4.15 -16.07
C THR A 66 2.42 -3.46 -15.98
N TRP A 67 1.75 -3.52 -14.82
CA TRP A 67 0.46 -2.85 -14.67
C TRP A 67 0.58 -1.32 -14.87
N GLN A 68 1.77 -0.75 -14.67
CA GLN A 68 2.09 0.65 -14.98
C GLN A 68 1.94 0.97 -16.47
N ASP A 69 2.22 0.02 -17.35
CA ASP A 69 2.05 0.15 -18.81
C ASP A 69 0.57 0.02 -19.23
N LEU A 70 -0.24 -0.59 -18.36
CA LEU A 70 -1.68 -0.75 -18.53
C LEU A 70 -2.49 0.40 -17.93
N LEU A 71 -1.87 1.28 -17.13
CA LEU A 71 -2.54 2.46 -16.61
C LEU A 71 -2.91 3.39 -17.77
N SER A 72 -4.21 3.48 -18.06
CA SER A 72 -4.73 4.58 -18.86
C SER A 72 -4.65 5.84 -18.02
N ASN A 73 -3.80 6.79 -18.42
CA ASN A 73 -3.76 8.13 -17.82
C ASN A 73 -4.98 8.98 -18.22
N SER A 74 -6.12 8.37 -18.54
CA SER A 74 -7.30 9.03 -19.11
C SER A 74 -7.93 10.07 -18.20
N ASP A 75 -7.75 9.93 -16.89
CA ASP A 75 -8.24 10.86 -15.87
C ASP A 75 -7.13 11.73 -15.26
N ALA A 76 -5.96 11.81 -15.92
CA ALA A 76 -4.85 12.67 -15.49
C ALA A 76 -5.18 14.17 -15.55
N ASP A 77 -6.29 14.52 -16.18
CA ASP A 77 -6.86 15.86 -16.17
C ASP A 77 -7.65 16.22 -14.92
N THR A 78 -8.02 15.20 -14.15
CA THR A 78 -8.61 15.34 -12.82
C THR A 78 -7.57 15.10 -11.74
N TYR A 79 -7.61 15.88 -10.67
CA TYR A 79 -6.69 15.68 -9.56
C TYR A 79 -6.88 14.29 -8.95
N SER A 80 -5.81 13.51 -8.94
CA SER A 80 -5.76 12.22 -8.28
C SER A 80 -4.37 12.03 -7.70
N ALA A 81 -4.29 11.67 -6.41
CA ALA A 81 -3.02 11.47 -5.72
C ALA A 81 -2.11 10.45 -6.42
N LYS A 82 -2.66 9.52 -7.21
CA LYS A 82 -1.88 8.54 -7.98
C LYS A 82 -1.00 9.19 -9.05
N TYR A 83 -1.38 10.37 -9.56
CA TYR A 83 -0.68 11.10 -10.62
C TYR A 83 0.31 12.14 -10.09
N ASP A 84 0.45 12.26 -8.77
CA ASP A 84 1.40 13.19 -8.17
C ASP A 84 2.82 12.97 -8.74
N MET A 85 3.44 14.10 -9.05
CA MET A 85 4.84 14.19 -9.43
C MET A 85 5.52 15.17 -8.49
N SER A 86 6.82 14.99 -8.31
CA SER A 86 7.63 15.87 -7.48
C SER A 86 8.97 16.16 -8.14
N ILE A 87 9.53 17.32 -7.83
CA ILE A 87 10.82 17.76 -8.33
C ILE A 87 11.61 18.36 -7.17
N SER A 88 12.92 18.11 -7.16
CA SER A 88 13.85 18.80 -6.28
C SER A 88 15.18 18.99 -7.01
N ILE A 89 15.69 20.23 -7.04
CA ILE A 89 16.95 20.64 -7.67
C ILE A 89 17.98 20.91 -6.58
N ASN A 90 19.15 20.28 -6.65
CA ASN A 90 20.24 20.57 -5.73
C ASN A 90 21.04 21.79 -6.20
N ARG A 91 21.92 22.29 -5.33
CA ARG A 91 22.79 23.44 -5.64
C ARG A 91 23.83 23.18 -6.74
N TYR A 92 24.06 21.92 -7.11
CA TYR A 92 25.04 21.49 -8.11
C TYR A 92 24.42 21.24 -9.50
N GLY A 93 23.10 21.36 -9.62
CA GLY A 93 22.38 21.18 -10.88
C GLY A 93 21.83 19.76 -11.08
N ASP A 94 21.92 18.88 -10.10
CA ASP A 94 21.25 17.58 -10.15
C ASP A 94 19.78 17.71 -9.77
N VAL A 95 18.95 16.99 -10.50
CA VAL A 95 17.50 17.10 -10.44
C VAL A 95 16.92 15.73 -10.13
N LEU A 96 16.19 15.63 -9.03
CA LEU A 96 15.35 14.48 -8.71
C LEU A 96 13.95 14.74 -9.24
N VAL A 97 13.41 13.76 -9.95
CA VAL A 97 12.02 13.78 -10.40
C VAL A 97 11.32 12.50 -9.95
N GLY A 98 10.38 12.64 -9.03
CA GLY A 98 9.52 11.55 -8.57
C GLY A 98 8.24 11.46 -9.38
N MET A 99 7.86 10.25 -9.79
CA MET A 99 6.62 9.99 -10.51
C MET A 99 5.92 8.76 -9.95
N GLN A 100 4.87 9.01 -9.17
CA GLN A 100 4.22 7.99 -8.36
C GLN A 100 3.52 6.91 -9.19
N HIS A 101 2.79 7.31 -10.24
CA HIS A 101 2.04 6.41 -11.13
C HIS A 101 2.93 5.37 -11.85
N ILE A 102 4.18 5.69 -12.16
CA ILE A 102 5.15 4.75 -12.73
C ILE A 102 6.12 4.16 -11.69
N ASN A 103 5.91 4.47 -10.40
CA ASN A 103 6.68 3.98 -9.26
C ASN A 103 8.21 4.20 -9.39
N ARG A 104 8.60 5.41 -9.84
CA ARG A 104 9.99 5.72 -10.18
C ARG A 104 10.43 7.09 -9.70
N VAL A 105 11.71 7.15 -9.36
CA VAL A 105 12.44 8.40 -9.17
C VAL A 105 13.59 8.45 -10.16
N PHE A 106 13.66 9.52 -10.94
CA PHE A 106 14.70 9.78 -11.92
C PHE A 106 15.73 10.75 -11.34
N LEU A 107 16.99 10.52 -11.68
CA LEU A 107 18.09 11.43 -11.42
C LEU A 107 18.61 11.97 -12.75
N PHE A 108 18.56 13.29 -12.88
CA PHE A 108 19.12 14.04 -14.00
C PHE A 108 20.20 14.98 -13.52
N SER A 109 21.02 15.48 -14.44
CA SER A 109 21.93 16.59 -14.19
C SER A 109 21.76 17.68 -15.24
N VAL A 110 21.98 18.92 -14.83
CA VAL A 110 21.90 20.12 -15.66
C VAL A 110 23.15 20.93 -15.42
N ASN A 111 23.83 21.32 -16.50
CA ASN A 111 24.95 22.23 -16.40
C ASN A 111 24.44 23.63 -16.01
N ILE A 112 24.68 24.06 -14.77
CA ILE A 112 24.20 25.36 -14.23
C ILE A 112 24.73 26.55 -15.04
N SER A 113 25.94 26.44 -15.60
CA SER A 113 26.55 27.51 -16.39
C SER A 113 25.91 27.65 -17.77
N ASN A 114 25.39 26.54 -18.31
CA ASN A 114 24.76 26.52 -19.61
C ASN A 114 23.59 25.50 -19.64
N PRO A 115 22.43 25.85 -19.07
CA PRO A 115 21.32 24.93 -18.88
C PRO A 115 20.54 24.75 -20.19
N ILE A 116 21.10 23.99 -21.14
CA ILE A 116 20.49 23.68 -22.44
C ILE A 116 19.99 22.23 -22.50
N GLN A 117 20.62 21.34 -21.74
CA GLN A 117 20.34 19.91 -21.81
C GLN A 117 20.07 19.33 -20.43
N LEU A 118 19.00 18.54 -20.36
CA LEU A 118 18.67 17.69 -19.21
C LEU A 118 19.33 16.32 -19.44
N THR A 119 20.42 16.02 -18.75
CA THR A 119 21.16 14.76 -18.93
C THR A 119 20.62 13.70 -17.97
N TYR A 120 20.17 12.57 -18.51
CA TYR A 120 19.72 11.44 -17.70
C TYR A 120 20.93 10.72 -17.09
N ILE A 121 20.95 10.57 -15.77
CA ILE A 121 22.00 9.81 -15.06
C ILE A 121 21.47 8.40 -14.77
N SER A 122 20.38 8.30 -14.02
CA SER A 122 19.90 7.02 -13.52
C SER A 122 18.44 7.09 -13.06
N ARG A 123 17.89 5.93 -12.68
CA ARG A 123 16.55 5.79 -12.12
C ARG A 123 16.52 4.70 -11.07
N ASN A 124 15.71 4.90 -10.04
CA ASN A 124 15.34 3.88 -9.08
C ASN A 124 13.87 3.50 -9.31
N THR A 125 13.60 2.20 -9.36
CA THR A 125 12.26 1.64 -9.47
C THR A 125 12.03 0.75 -8.27
N ASN A 126 10.98 1.02 -7.49
CA ASN A 126 10.68 0.27 -6.26
C ASN A 126 9.84 -0.98 -6.58
N GLY A 127 10.31 -1.81 -7.53
CA GLY A 127 9.61 -3.00 -7.96
C GLY A 127 8.22 -2.74 -8.55
N ARG A 128 7.27 -3.63 -8.25
CA ARG A 128 5.88 -3.60 -8.75
C ARG A 128 4.91 -2.87 -7.82
N SER A 129 5.36 -2.34 -6.68
CA SER A 129 4.50 -1.59 -5.77
C SER A 129 4.06 -0.26 -6.39
N LEU A 130 3.08 0.37 -5.77
CA LEU A 130 2.67 1.75 -6.05
C LEU A 130 3.26 2.65 -4.99
N GLY A 131 3.70 3.84 -5.38
CA GLY A 131 3.87 4.93 -4.41
C GLY A 131 5.23 5.60 -4.34
N ASN A 132 6.25 5.08 -5.02
CA ASN A 132 7.60 5.66 -4.98
C ASN A 132 7.67 7.00 -5.72
N GLY A 133 8.23 8.01 -5.05
CA GLY A 133 8.46 9.33 -5.64
C GLY A 133 7.26 10.27 -5.58
N LYS A 134 6.35 10.12 -4.59
CA LYS A 134 5.30 11.11 -4.36
C LYS A 134 5.89 12.50 -4.11
N SER A 135 6.90 12.54 -3.26
CA SER A 135 7.68 13.74 -2.92
C SER A 135 9.16 13.35 -2.92
N VAL A 136 10.00 14.22 -3.46
CA VAL A 136 11.46 14.08 -3.44
C VAL A 136 12.07 15.35 -2.89
N ALA A 137 13.15 15.23 -2.14
CA ALA A 137 13.79 16.36 -1.47
C ALA A 137 15.30 16.13 -1.37
N TRP A 138 16.09 17.16 -1.64
CA TRP A 138 17.55 17.13 -1.45
C TRP A 138 17.92 17.57 -0.03
N LEU A 139 18.93 16.92 0.54
CA LEU A 139 19.41 17.13 1.89
C LEU A 139 20.94 17.18 1.91
N ASP A 140 21.50 17.67 3.01
CA ASP A 140 22.94 17.79 3.23
C ASP A 140 23.67 18.42 2.05
N ASN A 141 23.20 19.60 1.65
CA ASN A 141 23.75 20.35 0.51
C ASN A 141 23.80 19.58 -0.82
N GLY A 142 22.96 18.55 -0.99
CA GLY A 142 22.86 17.75 -2.22
C GLY A 142 23.53 16.38 -2.15
N ASN A 143 24.02 15.95 -0.99
CA ASN A 143 24.66 14.64 -0.82
C ASN A 143 23.67 13.53 -0.46
N MET A 144 22.52 13.88 0.09
CA MET A 144 21.47 12.94 0.48
C MET A 144 20.16 13.30 -0.19
N ALA A 145 19.31 12.29 -0.42
CA ALA A 145 17.96 12.50 -0.89
C ALA A 145 16.96 11.83 0.06
N ALA A 146 15.85 12.52 0.32
CA ALA A 146 14.67 11.95 0.96
C ALA A 146 13.60 11.69 -0.10
N ILE A 147 13.04 10.49 -0.08
CA ILE A 147 12.04 10.03 -1.05
C ILE A 147 10.82 9.53 -0.30
N LEU A 148 9.69 10.17 -0.54
CA LEU A 148 8.40 9.76 0.01
C LEU A 148 7.81 8.64 -0.84
N VAL A 149 7.59 7.50 -0.19
CA VAL A 149 7.00 6.30 -0.75
C VAL A 149 5.68 6.05 -0.04
N ASN A 150 4.58 6.09 -0.79
CA ASN A 150 3.28 5.70 -0.25
C ASN A 150 3.06 4.20 -0.36
N THR A 151 2.19 3.68 0.50
CA THR A 151 1.62 2.34 0.34
C THR A 151 0.13 2.46 0.05
N TYR A 152 -0.32 1.79 -1.00
CA TYR A 152 -1.72 1.75 -1.42
C TYR A 152 -2.33 0.36 -1.20
N SER A 153 -3.62 0.31 -0.91
CA SER A 153 -4.42 -0.91 -0.94
C SER A 153 -4.63 -1.42 -2.37
N LEU A 154 -5.13 -2.65 -2.51
CA LEU A 154 -5.61 -3.20 -3.79
C LEU A 154 -6.76 -2.39 -4.41
N SER A 155 -7.49 -1.63 -3.59
CA SER A 155 -8.54 -0.69 -4.00
C SER A 155 -8.02 0.74 -4.27
N TYR A 156 -6.69 0.92 -4.38
CA TYR A 156 -6.02 2.21 -4.60
C TYR A 156 -6.29 3.26 -3.51
N GLN A 157 -6.55 2.81 -2.28
CA GLN A 157 -6.67 3.70 -1.13
C GLN A 157 -5.31 3.84 -0.46
N TRP A 158 -4.91 5.07 -0.17
CA TRP A 158 -3.64 5.37 0.48
C TRP A 158 -3.72 5.00 1.98
N LEU A 159 -2.87 4.06 2.40
CA LEU A 159 -2.90 3.49 3.76
C LEU A 159 -1.83 4.08 4.68
N SER A 160 -0.61 4.19 4.17
CA SER A 160 0.55 4.65 4.95
C SER A 160 1.62 5.24 4.05
N SER A 161 2.62 5.87 4.66
CA SER A 161 3.73 6.52 3.96
C SER A 161 5.03 6.29 4.70
N GLN A 162 6.10 6.17 3.94
CA GLN A 162 7.46 5.96 4.43
C GLN A 162 8.41 6.88 3.68
N ILE A 163 9.46 7.30 4.35
CA ILE A 163 10.49 8.17 3.78
C ILE A 163 11.79 7.40 3.76
N TYR A 164 12.34 7.26 2.57
CA TYR A 164 13.58 6.57 2.32
C TYR A 164 14.68 7.60 2.17
N PHE A 165 15.70 7.49 3.01
CA PHE A 165 16.89 8.33 2.93
C PHE A 165 17.97 7.61 2.14
N TYR A 166 18.50 8.23 1.09
CA TYR A 166 19.54 7.67 0.25
C TYR A 166 20.80 8.53 0.32
N ASP A 167 21.95 7.87 0.40
CA ASP A 167 23.25 8.47 0.12
C ASP A 167 23.45 8.55 -1.39
N MET A 168 23.71 9.75 -1.91
CA MET A 168 23.90 10.02 -3.32
C MET A 168 25.40 10.13 -3.70
N GLN A 169 26.33 10.03 -2.74
CA GLN A 169 27.77 10.10 -2.99
C GLN A 169 28.41 8.74 -3.31
N SER A 170 27.98 7.67 -2.67
CA SER A 170 28.70 6.38 -2.67
C SER A 170 28.34 5.43 -3.82
N SER A 171 27.22 5.66 -4.52
CA SER A 171 26.81 4.83 -5.66
C SER A 171 25.91 5.58 -6.65
N ILE A 172 25.91 5.15 -7.91
CA ILE A 172 24.91 5.62 -8.89
C ILE A 172 23.54 5.18 -8.37
N TYR A 173 22.73 6.13 -7.90
CA TYR A 173 21.38 5.88 -7.41
C TYR A 173 20.55 5.09 -8.44
N ASN A 174 20.27 3.83 -8.14
CA ASN A 174 19.58 2.93 -9.07
C ASN A 174 18.66 1.97 -8.30
N SER A 175 17.98 1.06 -9.00
CA SER A 175 17.03 0.12 -8.39
C SER A 175 17.65 -0.87 -7.39
N ASN A 176 18.97 -1.06 -7.39
CA ASN A 176 19.70 -1.90 -6.43
C ASN A 176 20.24 -1.10 -5.24
N SER A 177 20.08 0.22 -5.22
CA SER A 177 20.53 1.07 -4.11
C SER A 177 19.69 0.79 -2.86
N THR A 178 20.36 0.57 -1.73
CA THR A 178 19.72 0.41 -0.42
C THR A 178 19.63 1.77 0.28
N PRO A 179 18.49 2.10 0.92
CA PRO A 179 18.39 3.31 1.72
C PRO A 179 19.31 3.24 2.94
N LEU A 180 19.84 4.40 3.37
CA LEU A 180 20.57 4.56 4.63
C LEU A 180 19.67 4.28 5.84
N SER A 181 18.45 4.82 5.80
CA SER A 181 17.43 4.63 6.82
C SER A 181 16.04 4.84 6.22
N ILE A 182 15.02 4.32 6.88
CA ILE A 182 13.61 4.49 6.52
C ILE A 182 12.89 5.11 7.72
N PHE A 183 12.02 6.08 7.50
CA PHE A 183 11.16 6.69 8.52
C PHE A 183 9.68 6.45 8.19
N PRO A 184 8.81 6.11 9.15
CA PRO A 184 9.10 5.80 10.56
C PRO A 184 9.85 4.48 10.74
N ASN A 185 10.58 4.35 11.85
CA ASN A 185 11.30 3.14 12.26
C ASN A 185 11.20 2.94 13.78
N TYR A 186 11.88 1.90 14.29
CA TYR A 186 11.83 1.54 15.72
C TYR A 186 12.34 2.63 16.67
N HIS A 187 13.31 3.45 16.25
CA HIS A 187 13.84 4.57 17.05
C HIS A 187 13.09 5.88 16.80
N GLN A 188 12.55 6.05 15.59
CA GLN A 188 11.86 7.24 15.13
C GLN A 188 10.38 6.90 14.86
N LEU A 189 9.63 6.74 15.94
CA LEU A 189 8.21 6.47 15.90
C LEU A 189 7.41 7.74 15.54
N LEU A 190 6.22 7.55 15.00
CA LEU A 190 5.29 8.67 14.76
C LEU A 190 4.73 9.16 16.11
N PRO A 191 4.60 10.47 16.32
CA PRO A 191 3.88 11.02 17.47
C PRO A 191 2.42 10.51 17.49
N GLU A 192 1.81 10.39 18.68
CA GLU A 192 0.48 9.78 18.84
C GLU A 192 -0.61 10.45 17.99
N ASN A 193 -0.52 11.77 17.80
CA ASN A 193 -1.50 12.55 17.03
C ASN A 193 -1.10 12.73 15.56
N PHE A 194 0.00 12.12 15.11
CA PHE A 194 0.51 12.26 13.75
C PHE A 194 0.03 11.11 12.87
N SER A 195 -0.62 11.45 11.76
CA SER A 195 -1.18 10.48 10.83
C SER A 195 -0.07 9.73 10.07
N PRO A 196 -0.23 8.42 9.80
CA PRO A 196 0.70 7.64 8.98
C PRO A 196 0.67 8.01 7.49
N ILE A 197 -0.21 8.93 7.09
CA ILE A 197 -0.40 9.39 5.71
C ILE A 197 0.26 10.77 5.56
N PHE A 198 1.36 10.86 4.82
CA PHE A 198 2.16 12.10 4.65
C PHE A 198 1.83 12.81 3.34
N LEU A 199 1.26 14.00 3.40
CA LEU A 199 0.86 14.78 2.23
C LEU A 199 2.06 15.26 1.41
N ASN A 200 3.05 15.83 2.08
CA ASN A 200 4.18 16.47 1.39
C ASN A 200 5.44 16.50 2.26
N MET A 201 6.59 16.63 1.61
CA MET A 201 7.87 16.88 2.24
C MET A 201 8.50 18.14 1.66
N ILE A 202 8.98 19.02 2.53
CA ILE A 202 9.71 20.22 2.13
C ILE A 202 11.06 20.18 2.82
N SER A 203 12.13 20.28 2.03
CA SER A 203 13.50 20.31 2.53
C SER A 203 14.09 21.71 2.47
N SER A 204 14.93 22.03 3.45
CA SER A 204 15.94 23.07 3.33
C SER A 204 17.31 22.42 3.09
N SER A 205 18.39 23.22 3.08
CA SER A 205 19.76 22.71 2.94
C SER A 205 20.14 21.60 3.94
N ILE A 206 19.52 21.59 5.14
CA ILE A 206 19.89 20.70 6.25
C ILE A 206 18.71 20.15 7.06
N SER A 207 17.50 20.71 6.91
CA SER A 207 16.31 20.29 7.64
C SER A 207 15.23 19.76 6.70
N LEU A 208 14.36 18.90 7.23
CA LEU A 208 13.23 18.34 6.48
C LEU A 208 11.96 18.57 7.29
N THR A 209 10.93 19.11 6.64
CA THR A 209 9.60 19.30 7.22
C THR A 209 8.62 18.37 6.53
N LEU A 210 7.86 17.63 7.33
CA LEU A 210 6.81 16.73 6.89
C LEU A 210 5.45 17.27 7.29
N MET A 211 4.48 17.13 6.40
CA MET A 211 3.08 17.44 6.66
C MET A 211 2.25 16.16 6.53
N ASP A 212 1.45 15.85 7.55
CA ASP A 212 0.52 14.73 7.50
C ASP A 212 -0.85 15.13 6.93
N SER A 213 -1.70 14.12 6.70
CA SER A 213 -3.10 14.31 6.24
C SER A 213 -4.02 15.03 7.22
N SER A 214 -3.62 15.14 8.49
CA SER A 214 -4.36 15.85 9.53
C SER A 214 -3.91 17.32 9.66
N GLY A 215 -2.92 17.76 8.88
CA GLY A 215 -2.35 19.10 8.89
C GLY A 215 -1.30 19.32 9.98
N ASN A 216 -0.82 18.26 10.64
CA ASN A 216 0.27 18.34 11.60
C ASN A 216 1.62 18.45 10.87
N LEU A 217 2.56 19.13 11.52
CA LEU A 217 3.91 19.35 11.01
C LEU A 217 4.94 18.66 11.91
N LEU A 218 5.88 17.95 11.29
CA LEU A 218 7.05 17.37 11.93
C LEU A 218 8.32 17.90 11.26
N ILE A 219 9.20 18.50 12.04
CA ILE A 219 10.43 19.14 11.59
C ILE A 219 11.64 18.33 12.09
N PHE A 220 12.41 17.80 11.15
CA PHE A 220 13.69 17.15 11.39
C PHE A 220 14.81 18.18 11.39
N ASN A 221 15.45 18.32 12.55
CA ASN A 221 16.69 19.06 12.69
C ASN A 221 17.90 18.12 12.51
N PRO A 222 18.95 18.57 11.82
CA PRO A 222 20.15 17.77 11.64
C PRO A 222 20.83 17.52 12.99
N THR A 223 21.28 16.29 13.19
CA THR A 223 22.03 15.91 14.40
C THR A 223 23.49 15.63 14.05
N PRO A 224 24.42 15.91 14.98
CA PRO A 224 25.84 15.64 14.76
C PRO A 224 26.12 14.13 14.66
N PRO A 225 27.32 13.74 14.18
CA PRO A 225 27.77 12.35 14.21
C PRO A 225 27.61 11.73 15.60
N GLY A 226 27.19 10.46 15.64
CA GLY A 226 26.89 9.74 16.88
C GLY A 226 25.47 9.96 17.44
N PHE A 227 24.66 10.85 16.86
CA PHE A 227 23.30 11.14 17.32
C PHE A 227 22.27 11.00 16.20
N TYR A 228 21.09 10.47 16.48
CA TYR A 228 19.94 10.47 15.57
C TYR A 228 18.88 11.50 16.00
N PRO A 229 18.03 12.00 15.09
CA PRO A 229 16.93 12.88 15.45
C PRO A 229 15.77 12.07 16.02
N SER A 230 15.66 12.08 17.35
CA SER A 230 14.56 11.46 18.08
C SER A 230 13.32 12.35 18.05
N ILE A 231 12.15 11.71 18.05
CA ILE A 231 10.86 12.38 17.87
C ILE A 231 10.11 12.39 19.20
N PRO A 232 9.61 13.54 19.66
CA PRO A 232 8.79 13.59 20.86
C PRO A 232 7.47 12.84 20.64
N ALA A 233 7.18 11.85 21.50
CA ALA A 233 5.96 11.04 21.41
C ALA A 233 4.68 11.88 21.63
N THR A 234 4.76 12.87 22.52
CA THR A 234 3.68 13.81 22.85
C THR A 234 4.17 15.24 22.73
N GLY A 235 3.27 16.17 22.39
CA GLY A 235 3.63 17.57 22.21
C GLY A 235 2.59 18.36 21.44
N SER A 236 2.85 19.67 21.34
CA SER A 236 2.06 20.58 20.50
C SER A 236 2.74 20.71 19.14
N VAL A 237 1.93 20.78 18.07
CA VAL A 237 2.41 21.01 16.70
C VAL A 237 3.04 22.42 16.60
N PRO A 238 4.18 22.60 15.90
CA PRO A 238 4.96 21.58 15.18
C PRO A 238 5.79 20.68 16.10
N PHE A 239 5.83 19.39 15.78
CA PHE A 239 6.77 18.45 16.40
C PHE A 239 8.16 18.73 15.88
N ILE A 240 9.14 18.88 16.77
CA ILE A 240 10.54 19.19 16.40
C ILE A 240 11.42 18.09 16.99
N THR A 241 12.29 17.50 16.16
CA THR A 241 13.20 16.45 16.63
C THR A 241 14.32 17.01 17.50
N PHE A 242 14.79 16.20 18.44
CA PHE A 242 15.95 16.50 19.30
C PHE A 242 17.03 15.42 19.15
N PRO A 243 18.31 15.73 19.40
CA PRO A 243 19.39 14.76 19.25
C PRO A 243 19.37 13.71 20.37
N GLU A 244 19.43 12.44 20.00
CA GLU A 244 19.57 11.32 20.93
C GLU A 244 20.73 10.43 20.49
N SER A 245 21.51 9.89 21.43
CA SER A 245 22.70 9.10 21.12
C SER A 245 22.35 7.81 20.39
N CYS A 246 23.15 7.43 19.40
CA CYS A 246 22.97 6.16 18.70
C CYS A 246 22.92 4.98 19.69
N PRO A 247 21.95 4.07 19.53
CA PRO A 247 21.88 2.85 20.32
C PRO A 247 23.13 1.97 20.16
N LEU A 248 23.31 1.04 21.11
CA LEU A 248 24.37 0.04 21.08
C LEU A 248 24.33 -0.75 19.76
N GLY A 249 25.50 -1.07 19.19
CA GLY A 249 25.60 -1.79 17.92
C GLY A 249 25.34 -0.92 16.67
N MET A 250 25.11 0.38 16.81
CA MET A 250 24.84 1.31 15.70
C MET A 250 25.75 2.52 15.76
N TYR A 251 26.03 3.14 14.63
CA TYR A 251 26.89 4.32 14.53
C TYR A 251 26.33 5.33 13.54
N LYS A 252 26.79 6.57 13.63
CA LYS A 252 26.51 7.60 12.63
C LYS A 252 27.76 8.46 12.45
N ASN A 253 28.35 8.43 11.25
CA ASN A 253 29.62 9.10 10.96
C ASN A 253 29.45 10.52 10.38
N GLN A 254 28.23 10.89 9.97
CA GLN A 254 27.94 12.16 9.29
C GLN A 254 26.84 12.93 10.01
N THR A 255 26.89 14.26 9.92
CA THR A 255 25.79 15.12 10.34
C THR A 255 24.61 14.91 9.39
N GLY A 256 23.39 14.83 9.92
CA GLY A 256 22.22 14.65 9.05
C GLY A 256 20.95 14.34 9.81
N ILE A 257 19.87 14.08 9.07
CA ILE A 257 18.56 13.75 9.64
C ILE A 257 18.22 12.25 9.59
N ASN A 258 19.08 11.44 8.98
CA ASN A 258 18.94 10.00 8.93
C ASN A 258 19.17 9.36 10.31
N ASP A 259 18.61 8.16 10.49
CA ASP A 259 18.85 7.33 11.67
C ASP A 259 20.29 6.81 11.70
N CYS A 260 20.70 6.26 12.85
CA CYS A 260 21.94 5.53 12.98
C CYS A 260 21.94 4.28 12.09
N ILE A 261 23.12 3.84 11.70
CA ILE A 261 23.33 2.69 10.82
C ILE A 261 23.86 1.54 11.66
N LEU A 262 23.42 0.30 11.39
CA LEU A 262 23.95 -0.89 12.04
C LEU A 262 25.45 -1.06 11.76
N CYS A 263 26.21 -1.47 12.78
CA CYS A 263 27.59 -1.85 12.58
C CYS A 263 27.71 -3.03 11.60
N PRO A 264 28.56 -2.93 10.56
CA PRO A 264 28.76 -4.01 9.61
C PRO A 264 29.34 -5.26 10.29
N THR A 265 29.17 -6.41 9.66
CA THR A 265 29.75 -7.67 10.14
C THR A 265 31.27 -7.57 10.36
N GLY A 266 31.76 -8.20 11.42
CA GLY A 266 33.17 -8.11 11.84
C GLY A 266 33.51 -6.87 12.67
N THR A 267 32.54 -5.99 12.92
CA THR A 267 32.72 -4.82 13.80
C THR A 267 31.71 -4.81 14.94
N LYS A 268 32.03 -4.09 16.01
CA LYS A 268 31.20 -3.92 17.20
C LYS A 268 31.16 -2.47 17.67
N ASN A 269 30.10 -2.13 18.38
CA ASN A 269 29.97 -0.84 19.03
C ASN A 269 29.27 -0.96 20.39
N SER A 270 30.02 -0.66 21.44
CA SER A 270 29.57 -0.76 22.84
C SER A 270 28.81 0.48 23.33
N GLY A 271 28.51 1.44 22.45
CA GLY A 271 27.70 2.63 22.75
C GLY A 271 28.51 3.92 22.83
N ASN A 272 27.87 4.98 23.35
CA ASN A 272 28.40 6.33 23.60
C ASN A 272 28.57 7.25 22.37
N ALA A 273 27.50 7.46 21.60
CA ALA A 273 27.50 8.43 20.50
C ALA A 273 28.70 8.29 19.55
N THR A 274 29.03 7.04 19.26
CA THR A 274 30.20 6.65 18.48
C THR A 274 29.98 6.88 17.00
N VAL A 275 31.01 7.45 16.37
CA VAL A 275 30.98 7.83 14.95
C VAL A 275 31.47 6.72 14.02
N GLN A 276 32.01 5.64 14.57
CA GLN A 276 32.54 4.50 13.83
C GLN A 276 32.46 3.23 14.67
N CYS A 277 32.34 2.08 14.01
CA CYS A 277 32.39 0.77 14.67
C CYS A 277 33.84 0.31 14.84
N THR A 278 34.12 -0.35 15.96
CA THR A 278 35.45 -0.91 16.23
C THR A 278 35.55 -2.32 15.66
N PRO A 279 36.67 -2.72 15.03
CA PRO A 279 36.84 -4.10 14.57
C PRO A 279 36.87 -5.06 15.76
N CYS A 280 36.36 -6.26 15.56
CA CYS A 280 36.39 -7.30 16.59
C CYS A 280 37.78 -7.93 16.70
N ALA A 281 38.10 -8.47 17.89
CA ALA A 281 39.40 -9.09 18.13
C ALA A 281 39.63 -10.29 17.20
N SER A 282 40.91 -10.56 16.90
CA SER A 282 41.27 -11.74 16.11
C SER A 282 40.82 -13.02 16.82
N GLY A 283 40.02 -13.85 16.14
CA GLY A 283 39.42 -15.06 16.72
C GLY A 283 38.11 -14.82 17.47
N ALA A 284 37.51 -13.62 17.35
CA ALA A 284 36.15 -13.36 17.75
C ALA A 284 35.24 -13.12 16.53
N PHE A 285 33.95 -13.40 16.70
CA PHE A 285 32.93 -13.21 15.69
C PHE A 285 31.98 -12.09 16.12
N CYS A 286 31.65 -11.21 15.17
CA CYS A 286 30.70 -10.13 15.35
C CYS A 286 29.68 -10.15 14.21
N PRO A 287 28.42 -10.51 14.49
CA PRO A 287 27.34 -10.38 13.51
C PRO A 287 27.03 -8.90 13.23
N LEU A 288 26.13 -8.66 12.28
CA LEU A 288 25.61 -7.32 12.00
C LEU A 288 25.00 -6.71 13.27
N GLY A 289 25.35 -5.47 13.61
CA GLY A 289 24.83 -4.78 14.79
C GLY A 289 25.41 -5.25 16.13
N SER A 290 26.60 -5.87 16.14
CA SER A 290 27.17 -6.42 17.38
C SER A 290 27.50 -5.34 18.42
N VAL A 291 27.10 -5.56 19.67
CA VAL A 291 27.45 -4.69 20.81
C VAL A 291 28.78 -5.10 21.44
N SER A 292 28.99 -6.41 21.56
CA SER A 292 30.19 -7.05 22.09
C SER A 292 30.70 -8.10 21.11
N GLU A 293 31.93 -8.59 21.31
CA GLU A 293 32.46 -9.69 20.50
C GLU A 293 32.13 -11.05 21.11
N THR A 294 31.88 -12.04 20.26
CA THR A 294 31.62 -13.41 20.68
C THR A 294 32.87 -14.25 20.41
N SER A 295 33.40 -14.92 21.44
CA SER A 295 34.55 -15.81 21.26
C SER A 295 34.20 -16.99 20.34
N GLN A 296 35.10 -17.35 19.42
CA GLN A 296 34.94 -18.53 18.54
C GLN A 296 34.69 -19.83 19.33
N SER A 297 35.20 -19.93 20.57
CA SER A 297 34.96 -21.08 21.44
C SER A 297 33.50 -21.29 21.82
N ALA A 298 32.70 -20.22 21.83
CA ALA A 298 31.25 -20.29 22.10
C ALA A 298 30.45 -20.77 20.87
N LEU A 299 30.98 -20.59 19.66
CA LEU A 299 30.30 -20.96 18.40
C LEU A 299 30.38 -22.46 18.09
N LYS A 300 31.37 -23.19 18.62
CA LYS A 300 31.52 -24.64 18.39
C LYS A 300 30.35 -25.49 18.90
N ILE A 301 29.47 -24.93 19.72
CA ILE A 301 28.32 -25.63 20.33
C ILE A 301 27.05 -25.45 19.46
N ILE A 302 27.06 -24.55 18.47
CA ILE A 302 25.87 -24.24 17.66
C ILE A 302 25.96 -24.98 16.31
N GLU A 303 25.42 -26.21 16.26
CA GLU A 303 25.18 -26.98 15.01
C GLU A 303 23.93 -26.51 14.23
N GLN A 304 23.36 -25.35 14.54
CA GLN A 304 22.20 -24.83 13.81
C GLN A 304 22.61 -23.80 12.76
N VAL A 305 22.86 -24.27 11.54
CA VAL A 305 22.68 -23.47 10.33
C VAL A 305 21.23 -23.61 9.89
N ILE A 306 20.30 -23.08 10.68
CA ILE A 306 19.04 -22.65 10.09
C ILE A 306 19.34 -21.22 9.67
N ALA A 307 19.60 -21.00 8.39
CA ALA A 307 19.69 -19.64 7.86
C ALA A 307 18.42 -18.92 8.32
N TYR A 308 18.56 -17.83 9.09
CA TYR A 308 17.42 -16.97 9.38
C TYR A 308 16.74 -16.70 8.04
N PRO A 309 15.44 -17.01 7.90
CA PRO A 309 14.74 -16.77 6.65
C PRO A 309 14.96 -15.30 6.30
N LYS A 310 15.48 -15.05 5.10
CA LYS A 310 15.66 -13.68 4.61
C LYS A 310 14.29 -13.03 4.70
N SER A 311 14.17 -12.00 5.56
CA SER A 311 12.92 -11.25 5.68
C SER A 311 12.53 -10.76 4.30
N SER A 312 11.24 -10.88 3.97
CA SER A 312 10.70 -10.33 2.72
C SER A 312 11.11 -8.86 2.57
N ASP A 313 11.44 -8.44 1.34
CA ASP A 313 11.62 -7.02 1.02
C ASP A 313 10.28 -6.25 1.11
N THR A 314 9.17 -6.97 1.30
CA THR A 314 7.82 -6.42 1.42
C THR A 314 7.40 -6.28 2.89
N THR A 315 6.76 -5.16 3.20
CA THR A 315 6.21 -4.86 4.53
C THR A 315 4.72 -5.21 4.64
N ILE A 316 4.11 -5.67 3.54
CA ILE A 316 2.69 -6.00 3.46
C ILE A 316 2.50 -7.41 4.06
N PHE A 317 1.78 -7.48 5.18
CA PHE A 317 1.59 -8.73 5.92
C PHE A 317 1.02 -9.86 5.06
N ASP A 318 0.06 -9.56 4.18
CA ASP A 318 -0.53 -10.57 3.29
C ASP A 318 0.49 -11.12 2.27
N GLU A 319 1.37 -10.26 1.74
CA GLU A 319 2.44 -10.69 0.85
C GLU A 319 3.48 -11.51 1.60
N ILE A 320 3.84 -11.11 2.82
CA ILE A 320 4.73 -11.88 3.70
C ILE A 320 4.11 -13.25 4.00
N LEU A 321 2.81 -13.30 4.30
CA LEU A 321 2.07 -14.55 4.55
C LEU A 321 2.06 -15.44 3.32
N ILE A 322 1.71 -14.90 2.15
CA ILE A 322 1.68 -15.64 0.88
C ILE A 322 3.09 -16.11 0.54
N GLN A 323 4.09 -15.24 0.63
CA GLN A 323 5.48 -15.58 0.35
C GLN A 323 5.98 -16.67 1.29
N ASN A 324 5.69 -16.59 2.59
CA ASN A 324 6.04 -17.62 3.56
C ASN A 324 5.25 -18.93 3.37
N MET A 325 3.99 -18.84 2.97
CA MET A 325 3.10 -19.99 2.75
C MET A 325 3.44 -20.73 1.44
N PHE A 326 3.99 -20.03 0.45
CA PHE A 326 4.33 -20.58 -0.87
C PHE A 326 5.83 -20.59 -1.19
N HIS A 327 6.71 -20.31 -0.22
CA HIS A 327 8.15 -20.44 -0.44
C HIS A 327 8.53 -21.92 -0.60
N ILE A 328 8.57 -22.39 -1.84
CA ILE A 328 9.00 -23.75 -2.17
C ILE A 328 10.53 -23.80 -2.02
N GLY A 329 10.98 -24.14 -0.82
CA GLY A 329 12.37 -24.54 -0.57
C GLY A 329 12.72 -25.82 -1.32
N SER A 330 14.02 -26.10 -1.43
CA SER A 330 14.57 -27.27 -2.13
C SER A 330 13.81 -28.56 -1.81
N GLY A 331 13.39 -29.26 -2.89
CA GLY A 331 12.79 -30.61 -3.04
C GLY A 331 12.13 -31.33 -1.86
N HIS A 332 12.76 -31.37 -0.69
CA HIS A 332 12.28 -32.03 0.52
C HIS A 332 11.02 -31.38 1.11
N CYS A 333 10.88 -30.05 1.01
CA CYS A 333 9.71 -29.33 1.53
C CYS A 333 8.44 -29.56 0.68
N LEU A 334 8.58 -29.91 -0.60
CA LEU A 334 7.45 -30.19 -1.50
C LEU A 334 6.65 -31.43 -1.07
N LEU A 335 7.34 -32.47 -0.60
CA LEU A 335 6.72 -33.73 -0.18
C LEU A 335 5.98 -33.61 1.17
N ILE A 336 6.26 -32.58 1.97
CA ILE A 336 5.65 -32.37 3.28
C ILE A 336 4.49 -31.37 3.21
N SER A 337 4.40 -30.58 2.13
CA SER A 337 3.34 -29.59 1.96
C SER A 337 1.96 -30.24 1.90
N PRO A 338 0.99 -29.82 2.75
CA PRO A 338 -0.40 -30.28 2.67
C PRO A 338 -1.03 -30.03 1.30
N LEU A 339 -0.65 -28.93 0.64
CA LEU A 339 -1.20 -28.54 -0.66
C LEU A 339 -0.79 -29.54 -1.76
N PHE A 340 0.44 -30.03 -1.73
CA PHE A 340 0.92 -31.06 -2.65
C PHE A 340 0.08 -32.35 -2.55
N TRP A 341 -0.19 -32.81 -1.34
CA TRP A 341 -1.05 -33.98 -1.12
C TRP A 341 -2.50 -33.72 -1.52
N THR A 342 -3.05 -32.53 -1.26
CA THR A 342 -4.41 -32.19 -1.71
C THR A 342 -4.53 -32.18 -3.24
N LEU A 343 -3.52 -31.69 -3.96
CA LEU A 343 -3.50 -31.72 -5.43
C LEU A 343 -3.39 -33.13 -5.99
N ILE A 344 -2.57 -34.00 -5.36
CA ILE A 344 -2.49 -35.42 -5.73
C ILE A 344 -3.83 -36.11 -5.51
N VAL A 345 -4.45 -35.92 -4.34
CA VAL A 345 -5.75 -36.53 -4.01
C VAL A 345 -6.85 -36.02 -4.96
N ALA A 346 -6.87 -34.71 -5.25
CA ALA A 346 -7.80 -34.12 -6.20
C ALA A 346 -7.58 -34.66 -7.62
N GLY A 347 -6.32 -34.80 -8.06
CA GLY A 347 -5.98 -35.40 -9.35
C GLY A 347 -6.42 -36.86 -9.47
N LEU A 348 -6.22 -37.65 -8.41
CA LEU A 348 -6.71 -39.04 -8.34
C LEU A 348 -8.24 -39.10 -8.38
N ALA A 349 -8.94 -38.20 -7.67
CA ALA A 349 -10.39 -38.12 -7.71
C ALA A 349 -10.91 -37.79 -9.12
N ILE A 350 -10.28 -36.84 -9.81
CA ILE A 350 -10.62 -36.50 -11.20
C ILE A 350 -10.39 -37.70 -12.13
N LEU A 351 -9.28 -38.44 -11.98
CA LEU A 351 -9.02 -39.66 -12.74
C LEU A 351 -10.08 -40.75 -12.50
N VAL A 352 -10.55 -40.90 -11.26
CA VAL A 352 -11.65 -41.82 -10.94
C VAL A 352 -12.94 -41.38 -11.64
N VAL A 353 -13.30 -40.10 -11.58
CA VAL A 353 -14.49 -39.56 -12.27
C VAL A 353 -14.39 -39.75 -13.79
N ILE A 354 -13.24 -39.47 -14.40
CA ILE A 354 -13.01 -39.68 -15.84
C ILE A 354 -13.14 -41.17 -16.19
N SER A 355 -12.51 -42.06 -15.41
CA SER A 355 -12.60 -43.50 -15.67
C SER A 355 -14.01 -44.05 -15.52
N MET A 356 -14.79 -43.57 -14.54
CA MET A 356 -16.21 -43.90 -14.40
C MET A 356 -17.04 -43.36 -15.57
N GLY A 357 -16.75 -42.15 -16.06
CA GLY A 357 -17.37 -41.56 -17.24
C GLY A 357 -17.10 -42.37 -18.51
N ILE A 358 -15.85 -42.78 -18.72
CA ILE A 358 -15.43 -43.66 -19.82
C ILE A 358 -16.12 -45.02 -19.71
N LEU A 359 -16.17 -45.61 -18.51
CA LEU A 359 -16.85 -46.89 -18.27
C LEU A 359 -18.35 -46.78 -18.61
N LYS A 360 -19.01 -45.70 -18.22
CA LYS A 360 -20.43 -45.43 -18.54
C LYS A 360 -20.65 -45.27 -20.05
N PHE A 361 -19.72 -44.62 -20.75
CA PHE A 361 -19.76 -44.49 -22.21
C PHE A 361 -19.66 -45.85 -22.91
N PHE A 362 -18.73 -46.70 -22.48
CA PHE A 362 -18.56 -48.05 -23.04
C PHE A 362 -19.73 -49.00 -22.72
N ILE A 363 -20.34 -48.90 -21.53
CA ILE A 363 -21.50 -49.73 -21.14
C ILE A 363 -22.76 -49.39 -21.97
N ARG A 364 -22.86 -48.16 -22.50
CA ARG A 364 -23.97 -47.73 -23.37
C ARG A 364 -23.87 -48.31 -24.79
N HIS A 365 -22.72 -48.87 -25.18
CA HIS A 365 -22.52 -49.49 -26.48
C HIS A 365 -23.04 -50.95 -26.49
N HIS A 366 -23.94 -51.25 -27.42
CA HIS A 366 -24.78 -52.47 -27.44
C HIS A 366 -24.01 -53.81 -27.65
N THR A 367 -22.68 -53.76 -27.81
CA THR A 367 -21.83 -54.94 -28.11
C THR A 367 -21.00 -55.46 -26.91
N CYS A 368 -21.05 -54.82 -25.74
CA CYS A 368 -20.18 -55.16 -24.59
C CYS A 368 -20.87 -55.95 -23.45
N THR A 369 -21.61 -57.01 -23.77
CA THR A 369 -22.31 -57.85 -22.77
C THR A 369 -21.35 -58.71 -21.92
N GLN A 370 -20.18 -59.11 -22.44
CA GLN A 370 -19.22 -59.91 -21.66
C GLN A 370 -18.42 -59.08 -20.64
N ILE A 371 -18.13 -57.81 -20.96
CA ILE A 371 -17.37 -56.92 -20.08
C ILE A 371 -18.19 -56.56 -18.84
N ARG A 372 -19.51 -56.36 -18.99
CA ARG A 372 -20.44 -56.08 -17.89
C ARG A 372 -20.41 -57.16 -16.80
N LYS A 373 -20.32 -58.43 -17.18
CA LYS A 373 -20.27 -59.56 -16.23
C LYS A 373 -18.95 -59.64 -15.47
N ARG A 374 -17.81 -59.32 -16.12
CA ARG A 374 -16.49 -59.28 -15.45
C ARG A 374 -16.39 -58.11 -14.47
N VAL A 375 -16.90 -56.94 -14.84
CA VAL A 375 -16.91 -55.76 -13.96
C VAL A 375 -17.80 -55.99 -12.73
N GLN A 376 -19.00 -56.58 -12.89
CA GLN A 376 -19.87 -56.94 -11.77
C GLN A 376 -19.25 -57.97 -10.80
N TRP A 377 -18.36 -58.83 -11.30
CA TRP A 377 -17.65 -59.79 -10.45
C TRP A 377 -16.55 -59.12 -9.63
N ILE A 378 -15.80 -58.19 -10.21
CA ILE A 378 -14.72 -57.47 -9.54
C ILE A 378 -15.27 -56.48 -8.48
N PHE A 379 -16.35 -55.77 -8.78
CA PHE A 379 -16.94 -54.77 -7.87
C PHE A 379 -18.01 -55.33 -6.92
N LYS A 380 -18.13 -56.66 -6.79
CA LYS A 380 -19.20 -57.31 -5.99
C LYS A 380 -19.24 -56.93 -4.50
N LYS A 381 -18.21 -56.25 -3.98
CA LYS A 381 -18.12 -55.76 -2.59
C LYS A 381 -18.23 -54.24 -2.44
N THR A 382 -18.29 -53.49 -3.53
CA THR A 382 -18.44 -52.03 -3.48
C THR A 382 -19.64 -51.65 -4.32
N ASP A 383 -20.72 -51.26 -3.66
CA ASP A 383 -22.02 -50.95 -4.27
C ASP A 383 -21.99 -49.57 -4.95
N LEU A 384 -21.09 -49.43 -5.93
CA LEU A 384 -20.81 -48.20 -6.67
C LEU A 384 -21.66 -48.06 -7.94
N ILE A 385 -22.51 -49.05 -8.22
CA ILE A 385 -23.41 -49.11 -9.38
C ILE A 385 -24.80 -49.62 -8.93
N GLY A 386 -25.23 -49.22 -7.74
CA GLY A 386 -26.63 -49.10 -7.35
C GLY A 386 -27.19 -47.77 -7.87
N GLU A 387 -28.49 -47.69 -8.07
CA GLU A 387 -29.19 -46.67 -8.85
C GLU A 387 -28.76 -45.22 -8.54
N GLY A 388 -28.55 -44.46 -9.61
CA GLY A 388 -27.84 -43.20 -9.53
C GLY A 388 -28.65 -42.08 -8.91
N GLU A 389 -28.14 -41.54 -7.80
CA GLU A 389 -28.23 -40.11 -7.47
C GLU A 389 -26.93 -39.69 -6.79
N LEU A 390 -26.05 -39.02 -7.54
CA LEU A 390 -24.87 -38.36 -6.98
C LEU A 390 -25.33 -37.00 -6.44
N TRP A 391 -25.67 -36.95 -5.16
CA TRP A 391 -26.13 -35.73 -4.48
C TRP A 391 -24.98 -34.73 -4.35
N VAL A 392 -24.87 -33.80 -5.29
CA VAL A 392 -24.11 -32.56 -5.14
C VAL A 392 -25.07 -31.40 -5.39
N GLY A 393 -25.59 -30.85 -4.29
CA GLY A 393 -26.19 -29.52 -4.21
C GLY A 393 -27.66 -29.39 -4.64
N GLU A 394 -28.59 -29.41 -3.68
CA GLU A 394 -29.84 -28.66 -3.82
C GLU A 394 -30.31 -28.10 -2.46
N MET A 395 -30.81 -26.85 -2.52
CA MET A 395 -31.42 -26.08 -1.42
C MET A 395 -32.62 -26.80 -0.76
N PRO A 396 -33.01 -26.46 0.48
CA PRO A 396 -33.94 -27.28 1.25
C PRO A 396 -35.35 -27.23 0.68
N LYS A 397 -35.71 -28.23 -0.12
CA LYS A 397 -37.12 -28.58 -0.37
C LYS A 397 -37.61 -29.48 0.77
N LYS A 398 -38.86 -29.22 1.16
CA LYS A 398 -39.59 -29.85 2.27
C LYS A 398 -39.30 -31.35 2.40
N GLY A 399 -38.85 -31.76 3.58
CA GLY A 399 -38.47 -33.15 3.86
C GLY A 399 -39.64 -34.13 3.70
N PRO A 400 -39.35 -35.41 3.35
CA PRO A 400 -40.38 -36.43 3.24
C PRO A 400 -40.91 -36.81 4.62
N CYS A 401 -42.23 -36.86 4.77
CA CYS A 401 -42.86 -37.53 5.91
C CYS A 401 -42.68 -39.03 5.70
N THR A 402 -41.72 -39.63 6.40
CA THR A 402 -41.59 -41.08 6.52
C THR A 402 -42.80 -41.64 7.28
N ASP A 403 -43.30 -42.81 6.87
CA ASP A 403 -44.44 -43.47 7.49
C ASP A 403 -44.19 -43.72 8.98
N ILE A 404 -45.08 -43.21 9.83
CA ILE A 404 -45.03 -43.35 11.28
C ILE A 404 -46.17 -44.28 11.68
N THR A 405 -45.81 -45.41 12.28
CA THR A 405 -46.74 -46.30 12.97
C THR A 405 -47.19 -45.64 14.28
N CYS A 406 -48.47 -45.31 14.42
CA CYS A 406 -49.03 -44.89 15.70
C CYS A 406 -49.40 -46.14 16.53
N ASP A 407 -48.91 -46.21 17.77
CA ASP A 407 -49.28 -47.27 18.72
C ASP A 407 -50.80 -47.26 18.98
N ASP A 408 -51.40 -48.46 19.06
CA ASP A 408 -52.83 -48.80 18.96
C ASP A 408 -53.78 -48.23 20.05
N GLY A 409 -53.40 -47.18 20.78
CA GLY A 409 -54.10 -46.71 21.97
C GLY A 409 -55.02 -45.49 21.83
N ILE A 410 -54.94 -44.68 20.76
CA ILE A 410 -55.65 -43.39 20.71
C ILE A 410 -56.26 -43.14 19.31
N LYS A 411 -57.59 -43.17 19.23
CA LYS A 411 -58.40 -43.09 17.98
C LYS A 411 -58.92 -41.68 17.64
N GLU A 412 -58.10 -40.65 17.75
CA GLU A 412 -58.44 -39.34 17.18
C GLU A 412 -57.31 -38.83 16.29
N LEU A 413 -57.54 -38.92 14.98
CA LEU A 413 -56.66 -38.41 13.94
C LEU A 413 -57.16 -37.04 13.49
N TYR A 414 -56.25 -36.07 13.39
CA TYR A 414 -56.57 -34.72 12.93
C TYR A 414 -55.87 -34.45 11.59
N GLU A 415 -56.55 -33.77 10.68
CA GLU A 415 -56.01 -33.45 9.36
C GLU A 415 -55.11 -32.21 9.44
N CYS A 416 -53.84 -32.34 9.07
CA CYS A 416 -52.89 -31.23 9.10
C CYS A 416 -53.14 -30.28 7.92
N HIS A 417 -53.50 -29.03 8.21
CA HIS A 417 -53.85 -28.03 7.21
C HIS A 417 -52.70 -27.69 6.22
N CYS A 418 -51.45 -27.98 6.57
CA CYS A 418 -50.29 -27.66 5.73
C CYS A 418 -49.98 -28.73 4.67
N CYS A 419 -50.44 -29.98 4.86
CA CYS A 419 -50.07 -31.14 4.05
C CYS A 419 -51.26 -32.08 3.71
N SER A 420 -52.47 -31.81 4.23
CA SER A 420 -53.68 -32.62 4.05
C SER A 420 -53.52 -34.11 4.38
N ARG A 421 -52.65 -34.44 5.36
CA ARG A 421 -52.47 -35.80 5.89
C ARG A 421 -52.95 -35.87 7.33
N LEU A 422 -53.51 -37.02 7.71
CA LEU A 422 -53.94 -37.34 9.07
C LEU A 422 -52.71 -37.65 9.94
N ILE A 423 -52.56 -36.94 11.05
CA ILE A 423 -51.40 -37.08 11.95
C ILE A 423 -51.88 -37.20 13.40
N CYS A 424 -51.18 -38.00 14.22
CA CYS A 424 -51.44 -38.18 15.64
C CYS A 424 -51.12 -36.88 16.45
N ILE A 425 -51.91 -36.58 17.50
CA ILE A 425 -51.85 -35.32 18.28
C ILE A 425 -50.45 -34.94 18.75
N ASN A 426 -49.67 -35.89 19.26
CA ASN A 426 -48.32 -35.61 19.77
C ASN A 426 -47.38 -35.09 18.68
N HIS A 427 -47.55 -35.57 17.45
CA HIS A 427 -46.74 -35.14 16.32
C HIS A 427 -47.19 -33.77 15.78
N LEU A 428 -48.48 -33.46 15.89
CA LEU A 428 -49.00 -32.11 15.61
C LEU A 428 -48.41 -31.08 16.59
N ILE A 429 -48.31 -31.42 17.88
CA ILE A 429 -47.71 -30.56 18.90
C ILE A 429 -46.22 -30.31 18.58
N GLN A 430 -45.46 -31.37 18.26
CA GLN A 430 -44.04 -31.25 17.92
C GLN A 430 -43.81 -30.42 16.64
N HIS A 431 -44.69 -30.54 15.64
CA HIS A 431 -44.63 -29.74 14.43
C HIS A 431 -44.98 -28.26 14.69
N ILE A 432 -45.94 -27.98 15.59
CA ILE A 432 -46.29 -26.61 16.01
C ILE A 432 -45.15 -25.97 16.80
N GLU A 433 -44.44 -26.72 17.65
CA GLU A 433 -43.30 -26.22 18.40
C GLU A 433 -42.10 -25.87 17.51
N THR A 434 -41.78 -26.74 16.55
CA THR A 434 -40.69 -26.48 15.58
C THR A 434 -40.99 -25.29 14.66
N THR A 435 -42.25 -25.12 14.23
CA THR A 435 -42.64 -23.91 13.48
C THR A 435 -42.60 -22.65 14.32
N LYS A 436 -42.99 -22.70 15.60
CA LYS A 436 -42.82 -21.56 16.54
C LYS A 436 -41.34 -21.21 16.73
N GLN A 437 -40.45 -22.20 16.84
CA GLN A 437 -39.02 -21.97 17.00
C GLN A 437 -38.38 -21.36 15.74
N ASN A 438 -38.78 -21.81 14.55
CA ASN A 438 -38.32 -21.24 13.30
C ASN A 438 -38.83 -19.80 13.11
N LYS A 439 -40.06 -19.49 13.53
CA LYS A 439 -40.58 -18.11 13.54
C LYS A 439 -39.76 -17.18 14.44
N ARG A 440 -39.40 -17.63 15.65
CA ARG A 440 -38.53 -16.86 16.57
C ARG A 440 -37.14 -16.60 15.98
N ARG A 441 -36.55 -17.57 15.28
CA ARG A 441 -35.27 -17.38 14.57
C ARG A 441 -35.39 -16.36 13.44
N LEU A 442 -36.48 -16.39 12.67
CA LEU A 442 -36.72 -15.43 11.59
C LEU A 442 -36.89 -13.99 12.14
N ASP A 443 -37.60 -13.84 13.26
CA ASP A 443 -37.78 -12.55 13.93
C ASP A 443 -36.46 -12.01 14.51
N SER A 444 -35.59 -12.90 15.02
CA SER A 444 -34.23 -12.54 15.46
C SER A 444 -33.37 -12.02 14.31
N LEU A 445 -33.34 -12.75 13.17
CA LEU A 445 -32.60 -12.32 11.98
C LEU A 445 -33.11 -11.00 11.41
N ARG A 446 -34.44 -10.76 11.49
CA ARG A 446 -35.03 -9.50 11.07
C ARG A 446 -34.56 -8.33 11.94
N ASN A 447 -34.42 -8.54 13.25
CA ASN A 447 -33.92 -7.51 14.17
C ASN A 447 -32.43 -7.21 13.92
N GLU A 448 -31.61 -8.24 13.67
CA GLU A 448 -30.21 -8.04 13.29
C GLU A 448 -30.09 -7.25 11.97
N LEU A 449 -30.89 -7.61 10.96
CA LEU A 449 -30.90 -6.90 9.68
C LEU A 449 -31.31 -5.43 9.83
N ASN A 450 -32.33 -5.13 10.65
CA ASN A 450 -32.74 -3.76 10.92
C ASN A 450 -31.64 -2.96 11.65
N THR A 451 -30.86 -3.61 12.51
CA THR A 451 -29.73 -2.96 13.21
C THR A 451 -28.62 -2.58 12.22
N VAL A 452 -28.34 -3.46 11.26
CA VAL A 452 -27.36 -3.20 10.19
C VAL A 452 -27.83 -2.08 9.26
N VAL A 453 -29.11 -2.06 8.88
CA VAL A 453 -29.69 -0.99 8.05
C VAL A 453 -29.59 0.36 8.74
N ASN A 454 -29.95 0.46 10.02
CA ASN A 454 -29.83 1.72 10.79
C ASN A 454 -28.37 2.19 10.91
N THR A 455 -27.41 1.26 11.02
CA THR A 455 -25.98 1.60 11.06
C THR A 455 -25.51 2.15 9.71
N LEU A 456 -25.99 1.58 8.60
CA LEU A 456 -25.68 2.06 7.26
C LEU A 456 -26.28 3.45 6.98
N GLU A 457 -27.52 3.71 7.43
CA GLU A 457 -28.13 5.04 7.31
C GLU A 457 -27.31 6.13 8.03
N LEU A 458 -26.78 5.83 9.23
CA LEU A 458 -25.90 6.76 9.95
C LEU A 458 -24.59 7.06 9.19
N ILE A 459 -23.98 6.03 8.58
CA ILE A 459 -22.76 6.20 7.78
C ILE A 459 -23.04 7.03 6.52
N VAL A 460 -24.18 6.84 5.87
CA VAL A 460 -24.59 7.62 4.69
C VAL A 460 -24.79 9.09 5.05
N GLU A 461 -25.46 9.40 6.16
CA GLU A 461 -25.65 10.77 6.64
C GLU A 461 -24.32 11.46 6.99
N GLU A 462 -23.38 10.75 7.63
CA GLU A 462 -22.03 11.27 7.92
C GLU A 462 -21.26 11.63 6.63
N LYS A 463 -21.36 10.78 5.60
CA LYS A 463 -20.72 11.04 4.29
C LYS A 463 -21.39 12.19 3.54
N LEU A 464 -22.73 12.30 3.59
CA LEU A 464 -23.46 13.43 2.99
C LEU A 464 -23.10 14.77 3.64
N PHE A 465 -22.89 14.79 4.96
CA PHE A 465 -22.41 15.97 5.67
C PHE A 465 -21.02 16.41 5.20
N THR A 466 -20.11 15.45 4.99
CA THR A 466 -18.75 15.72 4.49
C THR A 466 -18.79 16.31 3.07
N ILE A 467 -19.62 15.75 2.19
CA ILE A 467 -19.79 16.24 0.81
C ILE A 467 -20.34 17.68 0.79
N ARG A 468 -21.34 18.03 1.62
CA ARG A 468 -21.84 19.41 1.70
C ARG A 468 -20.77 20.40 2.17
N ARG A 469 -19.91 19.99 3.10
CA ARG A 469 -18.80 20.82 3.58
C ARG A 469 -17.81 21.13 2.45
N GLU A 470 -17.46 20.13 1.66
CA GLU A 470 -16.56 20.31 0.51
C GLU A 470 -17.18 21.17 -0.59
N GLN A 471 -18.47 20.99 -0.89
CA GLN A 471 -19.19 21.83 -1.85
C GLN A 471 -19.20 23.32 -1.44
N ASN A 472 -19.39 23.60 -0.15
CA ASN A 472 -19.37 24.97 0.36
C ASN A 472 -17.96 25.61 0.27
N LEU A 473 -16.89 24.82 0.46
CA LEU A 473 -15.52 25.27 0.23
C LEU A 473 -15.24 25.56 -1.26
N ILE A 474 -15.75 24.72 -2.16
CA ILE A 474 -15.63 24.94 -3.61
C ILE A 474 -16.39 26.21 -4.04
N GLU A 475 -17.58 26.45 -3.48
CA GLU A 475 -18.36 27.65 -3.77
C GLU A 475 -17.67 28.93 -3.28
N GLN A 476 -17.05 28.90 -2.10
CA GLN A 476 -16.20 29.99 -1.59
C GLN A 476 -14.97 30.24 -2.48
N ALA A 477 -14.31 29.17 -2.95
CA ALA A 477 -13.18 29.27 -3.86
C ALA A 477 -13.57 29.83 -5.24
N LYS A 478 -14.75 29.47 -5.77
CA LYS A 478 -15.29 30.04 -7.02
C LYS A 478 -15.57 31.53 -6.89
N LYS A 479 -16.16 31.96 -5.78
CA LYS A 479 -16.41 33.38 -5.49
C LYS A 479 -15.12 34.22 -5.42
N PHE A 480 -14.01 33.57 -5.07
CA PHE A 480 -12.68 34.18 -5.03
C PHE A 480 -12.04 34.29 -6.43
N LEU A 481 -12.23 33.27 -7.28
CA LEU A 481 -11.73 33.27 -8.66
C LEU A 481 -12.39 34.36 -9.52
N ASP A 482 -13.67 34.66 -9.29
CA ASP A 482 -14.39 35.74 -9.99
C ASP A 482 -13.86 37.15 -9.65
N ILE A 483 -13.06 37.32 -8.57
CA ILE A 483 -12.47 38.60 -8.15
C ILE A 483 -11.08 38.84 -8.80
N SER A 484 -10.49 37.81 -9.43
CA SER A 484 -9.11 37.81 -9.93
C SER A 484 -8.81 38.65 -11.18
N SER A 485 -9.73 39.55 -11.59
CA SER A 485 -9.47 40.52 -12.66
C SER A 485 -8.86 41.85 -12.17
N THR A 486 -8.49 41.95 -10.89
CA THR A 486 -7.92 43.16 -10.28
C THR A 486 -6.41 43.08 -10.08
N PRO A 487 -5.68 44.21 -10.22
CA PRO A 487 -4.23 44.26 -10.19
C PRO A 487 -3.63 43.92 -8.81
N ILE A 488 -2.40 43.40 -8.85
CA ILE A 488 -1.65 42.74 -7.76
C ILE A 488 -1.51 43.59 -6.47
N ASP A 489 -1.55 44.92 -6.58
CA ASP A 489 -1.35 45.83 -5.44
C ASP A 489 -2.59 45.90 -4.52
N GLU A 490 -3.81 45.65 -5.05
CA GLU A 490 -5.03 45.52 -4.22
C GLU A 490 -5.07 44.17 -3.49
N LEU A 491 -4.50 43.11 -4.08
CA LEU A 491 -4.45 41.78 -3.46
C LEU A 491 -3.58 41.75 -2.20
N GLN A 492 -2.49 42.53 -2.14
CA GLN A 492 -1.65 42.64 -0.95
C GLN A 492 -2.39 43.33 0.21
N ASN A 493 -3.11 44.42 -0.08
CA ASN A 493 -3.84 45.17 0.94
C ASN A 493 -5.03 44.38 1.51
N ILE A 494 -5.68 43.57 0.66
CA ILE A 494 -6.75 42.66 1.08
C ILE A 494 -6.20 41.50 1.91
N PHE A 495 -5.03 40.95 1.57
CA PHE A 495 -4.38 39.91 2.36
C PHE A 495 -4.04 40.39 3.79
N GLU A 496 -3.66 41.66 3.91
CA GLU A 496 -3.33 42.29 5.19
C GLU A 496 -4.59 42.56 6.04
N GLN A 497 -5.69 43.00 5.43
CA GLN A 497 -6.99 43.14 6.10
C GLN A 497 -7.57 41.79 6.57
N ILE A 498 -7.37 40.71 5.80
CA ILE A 498 -7.81 39.36 6.18
C ILE A 498 -7.01 38.84 7.37
N ASN A 499 -5.69 39.03 7.38
CA ASN A 499 -4.85 38.65 8.53
C ASN A 499 -5.22 39.41 9.80
N GLN A 500 -5.56 40.70 9.70
CA GLN A 500 -6.07 41.49 10.83
C GLN A 500 -7.44 41.02 11.31
N THR A 501 -8.34 40.65 10.39
CA THR A 501 -9.68 40.14 10.74
C THR A 501 -9.61 38.77 11.42
N ILE A 502 -8.75 37.88 10.94
CA ILE A 502 -8.49 36.56 11.56
C ILE A 502 -7.86 36.71 12.96
N ALA A 503 -6.95 37.67 13.13
CA ALA A 503 -6.38 37.98 14.44
C ALA A 503 -7.44 38.51 15.42
N SER A 504 -8.35 39.38 14.97
CA SER A 504 -9.45 39.91 15.81
C SER A 504 -10.43 38.80 16.24
N ASN A 505 -10.79 37.88 15.34
CA ASN A 505 -11.71 36.78 15.63
C ASN A 505 -11.10 35.73 16.57
N ARG A 506 -9.77 35.56 16.56
CA ARG A 506 -9.07 34.71 17.54
C ARG A 506 -9.07 35.32 18.95
N SER A 507 -9.04 36.65 19.07
CA SER A 507 -9.12 37.33 20.37
C SER A 507 -10.53 37.31 20.99
N GLY A 508 -11.59 37.26 20.16
CA GLY A 508 -12.98 37.22 20.61
C GLY A 508 -13.42 35.89 21.26
N LYS A 509 -12.71 34.79 21.01
CA LYS A 509 -13.04 33.46 21.56
C LYS A 509 -12.69 33.26 23.04
N ASN A 510 -11.96 34.20 23.66
CA ASN A 510 -11.67 34.16 25.10
C ASN A 510 -12.74 34.85 25.97
N LYS A 511 -13.86 35.30 25.38
CA LYS A 511 -14.94 35.99 26.12
C LYS A 511 -16.26 35.24 26.20
N ILE A 512 -16.37 34.04 25.64
CA ILE A 512 -17.53 33.16 25.83
C ILE A 512 -17.00 31.81 26.29
N ARG A 513 -16.92 31.69 27.61
CA ARG A 513 -16.82 30.44 28.35
C ARG A 513 -18.21 30.12 28.87
#